data_AF-A0A3R7XNW0-F1
#
_entry.id   AF-A0A3R7XNW0-F1
#
_cell.length_a   1.000
_cell.length_b   1.000
_cell.length_c   1.000
_cell.angle_alpha   90.00
_cell.angle_beta   90.00
_cell.angle_gamma   90.00
#
_symmetry.space_group_name_H-M   'P 1'
#
loop_
_entity.id
_entity.type
_entity.pdbx_description
1 polymer ?
#
loop_
_entity_poly.entity_id
_entity_poly.type
_entity_poly.pdbx_seq_one_letter_code
_entity_poly.pdbx_strand_id
1 'polypeptide(L)'
;MKEYTPGYVGTVTRYVFVDSPTVTPQDLAIAAYEVAMGVMIKETCFGVMITGTADEVRRIEEMLRRLDPHHIFIKDRGFPPGDERRCRANLGGSRPGYLGHEFEMQIARFISHGLKETDTMKENDLRKAIETGKKERFLDIEELASLIDTEEA
;
A
#
# COMPACT_ATOMS: atom_id res chain seq x y z
N MET A 1 2.91 -17.41 32.81
CA MET A 1 2.52 -16.96 31.45
C MET A 1 1.05 -16.60 31.52
N LYS A 2 0.62 -15.39 31.16
CA LYS A 2 -0.83 -15.08 31.13
C LYS A 2 -1.47 -15.95 30.05
N GLU A 3 -2.63 -16.52 30.35
CA GLU A 3 -3.43 -17.28 29.39
C GLU A 3 -3.89 -16.32 28.29
N TYR A 4 -3.58 -16.65 27.03
CA TYR A 4 -3.93 -15.82 25.87
C TYR A 4 -5.18 -16.39 25.20
N THR A 5 -6.27 -15.64 25.27
CA THR A 5 -7.50 -15.93 24.52
C THR A 5 -7.58 -14.93 23.36
N PRO A 6 -7.37 -15.35 22.10
CA PRO A 6 -7.42 -14.43 20.96
C PRO A 6 -8.84 -13.88 20.80
N GLY A 7 -8.99 -12.55 20.82
CA GLY A 7 -10.30 -11.90 20.67
C GLY A 7 -10.86 -11.89 19.24
N TYR A 8 -10.04 -12.19 18.24
CA TYR A 8 -10.37 -12.02 16.82
C TYR A 8 -10.09 -13.30 15.99
N VAL A 9 -10.34 -14.48 16.57
CA VAL A 9 -10.16 -15.76 15.88
C VAL A 9 -11.02 -15.79 14.60
N GLY A 10 -10.45 -16.28 13.50
CA GLY A 10 -11.15 -16.40 12.22
C GLY A 10 -11.27 -15.10 11.41
N THR A 11 -10.67 -14.00 11.89
CA THR A 11 -10.63 -12.74 11.17
C THR A 11 -9.31 -12.51 10.45
N VAL A 12 -9.35 -11.67 9.41
CA VAL A 12 -8.17 -11.14 8.73
C VAL A 12 -8.16 -9.62 8.87
N THR A 13 -6.97 -9.03 8.96
CA THR A 13 -6.80 -7.58 8.96
C THR A 13 -6.05 -7.14 7.71
N ARG A 14 -6.68 -6.25 6.95
CA ARG A 14 -6.15 -5.68 5.72
C ARG A 14 -5.95 -4.19 5.87
N TYR A 15 -4.90 -3.68 5.26
CA TYR A 15 -4.64 -2.26 5.20
C TYR A 15 -4.77 -1.79 3.76
N VAL A 16 -5.79 -0.97 3.51
CA VAL A 16 -6.09 -0.33 2.23
C VAL A 16 -5.59 1.11 2.32
N PHE A 17 -4.76 1.51 1.37
CA PHE A 17 -4.22 2.86 1.30
C PHE A 17 -4.28 3.40 -0.13
N VAL A 18 -4.25 4.72 -0.24
CA VAL A 18 -4.44 5.43 -1.51
C VAL A 18 -3.33 6.46 -1.74
N ASP A 19 -2.84 6.49 -2.98
CA ASP A 19 -1.96 7.54 -3.51
C ASP A 19 -2.60 8.10 -4.80
N SER A 20 -3.68 8.87 -4.66
CA SER A 20 -4.50 9.34 -5.78
C SER A 20 -4.60 10.87 -5.80
N PRO A 21 -4.61 11.51 -6.99
CA PRO A 21 -4.91 12.93 -7.12
C PRO A 21 -6.39 13.25 -6.90
N THR A 22 -7.29 12.26 -6.96
CA THR A 22 -8.76 12.46 -6.97
C THR A 22 -9.50 11.72 -5.87
N VAL A 23 -8.86 10.77 -5.18
CA VAL A 23 -9.46 10.01 -4.07
C VAL A 23 -8.62 10.19 -2.82
N THR A 24 -9.26 10.62 -1.74
CA THR A 24 -8.61 10.84 -0.45
C THR A 24 -8.76 9.63 0.48
N PRO A 25 -7.92 9.49 1.51
CA PRO A 25 -8.12 8.53 2.59
C PRO A 25 -9.51 8.59 3.24
N GLN A 26 -10.09 9.80 3.31
CA GLN A 26 -11.41 10.02 3.89
C GLN A 26 -12.52 9.48 2.98
N ASP A 27 -12.37 9.58 1.66
CA ASP A 27 -13.32 9.00 0.70
C ASP A 27 -13.37 7.47 0.84
N LEU A 28 -12.20 6.83 1.03
CA LEU A 28 -12.14 5.39 1.33
C LEU A 28 -12.84 5.04 2.64
N ALA A 29 -12.68 5.87 3.68
CA ALA A 29 -13.31 5.67 4.97
C ALA A 29 -14.83 5.71 4.88
N ILE A 30 -15.37 6.76 4.25
CA ILE A 30 -16.81 6.93 4.05
C ILE A 30 -17.36 5.73 3.27
N ALA A 31 -16.76 5.39 2.13
CA ALA A 31 -17.20 4.25 1.33
C ALA A 31 -17.14 2.93 2.10
N ALA A 32 -16.10 2.70 2.91
CA ALA A 32 -15.98 1.50 3.72
C ALA A 32 -17.08 1.42 4.81
N TYR A 33 -17.40 2.54 5.47
CA TYR A 33 -18.44 2.59 6.49
C TYR A 33 -19.84 2.32 5.94
N GLU A 34 -20.16 2.80 4.73
CA GLU A 34 -21.46 2.56 4.08
C GLU A 34 -21.80 1.07 3.91
N VAL A 35 -20.79 0.21 3.89
CA VAL A 35 -20.93 -1.25 3.72
C VAL A 35 -20.41 -2.06 4.91
N ALA A 36 -20.03 -1.40 6.01
CA ALA A 36 -19.46 -2.04 7.20
C ALA A 36 -20.54 -2.72 8.06
N MET A 37 -21.05 -3.87 7.63
CA MET A 37 -22.02 -4.67 8.38
C MET A 37 -21.36 -5.49 9.51
N GLY A 38 -20.80 -4.83 10.52
CA GLY A 38 -20.15 -5.49 11.67
C GLY A 38 -18.65 -5.74 11.51
N VAL A 39 -18.08 -5.32 10.39
CA VAL A 39 -16.63 -5.29 10.15
C VAL A 39 -16.02 -4.11 10.90
N MET A 40 -14.89 -4.32 11.56
CA MET A 40 -14.14 -3.22 12.19
C MET A 40 -13.40 -2.43 11.12
N ILE A 41 -13.77 -1.15 10.99
CA ILE A 41 -13.08 -0.16 10.18
C ILE A 41 -12.30 0.77 11.09
N LYS A 42 -11.04 1.03 10.75
CA LYS A 42 -10.22 2.06 11.38
C LYS A 42 -9.61 2.96 10.33
N GLU A 43 -9.92 4.24 10.43
CA GLU A 43 -9.29 5.29 9.65
C GLU A 43 -7.80 5.46 9.96
N THR A 44 -7.04 5.78 8.92
CA THR A 44 -5.63 6.13 9.00
C THR A 44 -5.37 7.37 8.15
N CYS A 45 -4.20 7.98 8.33
CA CYS A 45 -3.78 9.13 7.51
C CYS A 45 -3.59 8.80 6.01
N PHE A 46 -3.57 7.51 5.63
CA PHE A 46 -3.33 7.07 4.26
C PHE A 46 -4.45 6.20 3.68
N GLY A 47 -5.48 5.87 4.48
CA GLY A 47 -6.63 5.07 4.05
C GLY A 47 -7.36 4.43 5.23
N VAL A 48 -7.60 3.13 5.15
CA VAL A 48 -8.40 2.37 6.13
C VAL A 48 -7.81 1.01 6.45
N MET A 49 -7.89 0.61 7.72
CA MET A 49 -7.70 -0.77 8.14
C MET A 49 -9.06 -1.45 8.30
N ILE A 50 -9.17 -2.67 7.81
CA ILE A 50 -10.40 -3.46 7.78
C ILE A 50 -10.13 -4.77 8.49
N THR A 51 -10.90 -5.10 9.54
CA THR A 51 -10.84 -6.39 10.25
C THR A 51 -12.20 -7.04 10.29
N GLY A 52 -12.30 -8.25 9.75
CA GLY A 52 -13.54 -9.05 9.73
C GLY A 52 -13.25 -10.45 9.20
N THR A 53 -14.28 -11.21 8.85
CA THR A 53 -14.07 -12.49 8.15
C THR A 53 -13.43 -12.26 6.78
N ALA A 54 -12.77 -13.28 6.23
CA ALA A 54 -12.08 -13.14 4.95
C ALA A 54 -13.02 -12.75 3.79
N ASP A 55 -14.27 -13.23 3.80
CA ASP A 55 -15.27 -12.89 2.78
C ASP A 55 -15.75 -11.44 2.89
N GLU A 56 -16.05 -10.98 4.10
CA GLU A 56 -16.47 -9.60 4.33
C GLU A 56 -15.37 -8.61 3.94
N VAL A 57 -14.12 -8.90 4.34
CA VAL A 57 -12.97 -8.05 4.02
C VAL A 57 -12.76 -8.00 2.50
N ARG A 58 -12.75 -9.16 1.81
CA ARG A 58 -12.63 -9.21 0.34
C ARG A 58 -13.70 -8.39 -0.37
N ARG A 59 -14.96 -8.49 0.06
CA ARG A 59 -16.07 -7.73 -0.51
C ARG A 59 -15.83 -6.21 -0.43
N ILE A 60 -15.35 -5.73 0.72
CA ILE A 60 -15.05 -4.30 0.92
C ILE A 60 -13.83 -3.89 0.07
N GLU A 61 -12.78 -4.71 0.03
CA GLU A 61 -11.59 -4.46 -0.81
C GLU A 61 -11.95 -4.30 -2.30
N GLU A 62 -12.75 -5.22 -2.84
CA GLU A 62 -13.20 -5.19 -4.24
C GLU A 62 -14.02 -3.95 -4.56
N MET A 63 -14.87 -3.51 -3.62
CA MET A 63 -15.65 -2.28 -3.77
C MET A 63 -14.74 -1.05 -3.72
N LEU A 64 -13.86 -0.95 -2.71
CA LEU A 64 -12.96 0.21 -2.57
C LEU A 64 -12.07 0.37 -3.79
N ARG A 65 -11.51 -0.72 -4.34
CA ARG A 65 -10.69 -0.68 -5.57
C ARG A 65 -11.41 -0.06 -6.77
N ARG A 66 -12.74 -0.10 -6.83
CA ARG A 66 -13.50 0.51 -7.94
C ARG A 66 -13.51 2.03 -7.90
N LEU A 67 -13.22 2.65 -6.75
CA LEU A 67 -13.16 4.11 -6.62
C LEU A 67 -11.97 4.68 -7.41
N ASP A 68 -10.82 4.00 -7.36
CA ASP A 68 -9.65 4.33 -8.16
C ASP A 68 -8.78 3.07 -8.39
N PRO A 69 -8.99 2.36 -9.52
CA PRO A 69 -8.36 1.06 -9.78
C PRO A 69 -6.84 1.06 -9.79
N HIS A 70 -6.21 2.18 -10.16
CA HIS A 70 -4.76 2.26 -10.35
C HIS A 70 -4.02 2.84 -9.14
N HIS A 71 -4.73 3.46 -8.18
CA HIS A 71 -4.11 4.18 -7.05
C HIS A 71 -4.48 3.61 -5.67
N ILE A 72 -5.29 2.54 -5.60
CA ILE A 72 -5.66 1.87 -4.36
C ILE A 72 -4.86 0.58 -4.17
N PHE A 73 -4.13 0.54 -3.07
CA PHE A 73 -3.23 -0.54 -2.71
C PHE A 73 -3.68 -1.23 -1.43
N ILE A 74 -3.42 -2.54 -1.38
CA ILE A 74 -3.91 -3.39 -0.30
C ILE A 74 -2.79 -4.32 0.13
N LYS A 75 -2.56 -4.42 1.44
CA LYS A 75 -1.63 -5.40 2.01
C LYS A 75 -2.17 -6.04 3.29
N ASP A 76 -1.65 -7.22 3.59
CA ASP A 76 -1.90 -7.87 4.86
C ASP A 76 -1.30 -7.06 6.01
N ARG A 77 -2.10 -6.83 7.06
CA ARG A 77 -1.67 -6.13 8.28
C ARG A 77 -1.35 -7.08 9.44
N GLY A 78 -1.88 -8.31 9.37
CA GLY A 78 -1.65 -9.42 10.30
C GLY A 78 -2.37 -9.30 11.65
N PHE A 79 -2.21 -8.18 12.35
CA PHE A 79 -2.84 -7.95 13.66
C PHE A 79 -3.93 -6.87 13.55
N PRO A 80 -5.07 -7.04 14.24
CA PRO A 80 -6.11 -6.03 14.27
C PRO A 80 -5.64 -4.75 14.96
N PRO A 81 -6.27 -3.61 14.65
CA PRO A 81 -5.98 -2.37 15.34
C PRO A 81 -6.14 -2.50 16.86
N GLY A 82 -5.14 -2.02 17.61
CA GLY A 82 -5.18 -2.06 19.07
C GLY A 82 -4.75 -3.39 19.70
N ASP A 83 -4.41 -4.41 18.91
CA ASP A 83 -3.96 -5.71 19.43
C ASP A 83 -2.76 -5.56 20.38
N GLU A 84 -2.89 -6.10 21.60
CA GLU A 84 -1.91 -5.94 22.67
C GLU A 84 -0.51 -6.44 22.31
N ARG A 85 -0.42 -7.42 21.40
CA ARG A 85 0.84 -8.01 20.95
C ARG A 85 1.67 -7.07 20.09
N ARG A 86 1.05 -6.02 19.52
CA ARG A 86 1.69 -5.12 18.56
C ARG A 86 1.46 -3.64 18.83
N CYS A 87 0.40 -3.26 19.54
CA CYS A 87 0.02 -1.88 19.69
C CYS A 87 1.05 -1.11 20.53
N ARG A 88 1.63 -0.05 19.96
CA ARG A 88 2.55 0.84 20.68
C ARG A 88 1.92 1.49 21.91
N ALA A 89 0.59 1.60 21.97
CA ALA A 89 -0.09 2.16 23.14
C ALA A 89 0.19 1.32 24.40
N ASN A 90 0.42 0.01 24.22
CA ASN A 90 0.70 -0.92 25.31
C ASN A 90 2.21 -1.18 25.49
N LEU A 91 2.97 -1.17 24.39
CA LEU A 91 4.39 -1.54 24.39
C LEU A 91 5.36 -0.34 24.37
N GLY A 92 4.87 0.88 24.11
CA GLY A 92 5.68 2.05 23.80
C GLY A 92 6.38 1.96 22.45
N GLY A 93 7.29 2.90 22.18
CA GLY A 93 8.18 2.87 21.01
C GLY A 93 7.60 3.43 19.70
N SER A 94 8.29 3.14 18.59
CA SER A 94 7.94 3.62 17.26
C SER A 94 6.62 3.01 16.77
N ARG A 95 5.96 3.68 15.81
CA ARG A 95 4.71 3.19 15.20
C ARG A 95 5.04 1.98 14.31
N PRO A 96 4.65 0.74 14.68
CA PRO A 96 5.09 -0.44 13.93
C PRO A 96 4.56 -0.41 12.49
N GLY A 97 5.47 -0.59 11.54
CA GLY A 97 5.16 -0.54 10.10
C GLY A 97 4.98 0.85 9.51
N TYR A 98 5.02 1.93 10.30
CA TYR A 98 4.85 3.30 9.79
C TYR A 98 5.97 3.72 8.84
N LEU A 99 7.24 3.55 9.25
CA LEU A 99 8.39 3.96 8.42
C LEU A 99 8.44 3.18 7.10
N GLY A 100 8.14 1.87 7.15
CA GLY A 100 8.05 1.06 5.94
C GLY A 100 6.91 1.54 5.03
N HIS A 101 5.76 1.90 5.61
CA HIS A 101 4.65 2.42 4.83
C HIS A 101 4.92 3.82 4.24
N GLU A 102 5.60 4.69 4.99
CA GLU A 102 6.02 6.00 4.50
C GLU A 102 6.96 5.86 3.28
N PHE A 103 7.88 4.90 3.32
CA PHE A 103 8.72 4.56 2.18
C PHE A 103 7.91 3.99 1.00
N GLU A 104 6.97 3.07 1.25
CA GLU A 104 6.08 2.54 0.21
C GLU A 104 5.27 3.65 -0.47
N MET A 105 4.81 4.66 0.28
CA MET A 105 4.10 5.80 -0.29
C MET A 105 4.94 6.62 -1.26
N GLN A 106 6.27 6.68 -1.08
CA GLN A 106 7.15 7.41 -2.00
C GLN A 106 7.27 6.74 -3.38
N ILE A 107 7.03 5.42 -3.44
CA ILE A 107 7.13 4.64 -4.68
C ILE A 107 5.76 4.35 -5.32
N ALA A 108 4.66 4.51 -4.57
CA ALA A 108 3.29 4.19 -5.01
C ALA A 108 2.94 4.82 -6.36
N ARG A 109 3.21 6.12 -6.55
CA ARG A 109 3.01 6.83 -7.84
C ARG A 109 3.60 6.13 -9.07
N PHE A 110 4.75 5.48 -8.95
CA PHE A 110 5.39 4.78 -10.07
C PHE A 110 4.65 3.48 -10.39
N ILE A 111 4.15 2.80 -9.35
CA ILE A 111 3.29 1.63 -9.49
C ILE A 111 1.99 2.04 -10.16
N SER A 112 1.35 3.13 -9.70
CA SER A 112 0.10 3.64 -10.29
C SER A 112 0.27 3.98 -11.77
N HIS A 113 1.36 4.67 -12.13
CA HIS A 113 1.70 4.96 -13.51
C HIS A 113 1.85 3.68 -14.34
N GLY A 114 2.64 2.72 -13.83
CA GLY A 114 2.82 1.43 -14.49
C GLY A 114 1.50 0.69 -14.71
N LEU A 115 0.65 0.62 -13.68
CA LEU A 115 -0.68 -0.01 -13.77
C LEU A 115 -1.56 0.67 -14.82
N LYS A 116 -1.58 2.00 -14.87
CA LYS A 116 -2.38 2.76 -15.84
C LYS A 116 -1.91 2.53 -17.28
N GLU A 117 -0.60 2.61 -17.53
CA GLU A 117 -0.03 2.40 -18.88
C GLU A 117 -0.22 0.97 -19.38
N THR A 118 -0.27 0.00 -18.46
CA THR A 118 -0.32 -1.42 -18.79
C THR A 118 -1.72 -2.04 -18.76
N ASP A 119 -2.73 -1.31 -18.27
CA ASP A 119 -4.09 -1.82 -18.01
C ASP A 119 -4.76 -2.47 -19.23
N THR A 120 -4.48 -1.94 -20.42
CA THR A 120 -5.06 -2.42 -21.69
C THR A 120 -4.12 -3.32 -22.51
N MET A 121 -2.90 -3.54 -22.02
CA MET A 121 -1.89 -4.33 -22.73
C MET A 121 -2.21 -5.82 -22.65
N LYS A 122 -1.91 -6.54 -23.74
CA LYS A 122 -1.96 -8.01 -23.73
C LYS A 122 -0.69 -8.56 -23.11
N GLU A 123 -0.73 -9.80 -22.63
CA GLU A 123 0.41 -10.45 -21.97
C GLU A 123 1.69 -10.43 -22.82
N ASN A 124 1.58 -10.61 -24.14
CA ASN A 124 2.74 -10.55 -25.04
C ASN A 124 3.36 -9.14 -25.13
N ASP A 125 2.54 -8.10 -25.05
CA ASP A 125 3.00 -6.71 -25.10
C ASP A 125 3.65 -6.30 -23.77
N LEU A 126 3.12 -6.80 -22.64
CA LEU A 126 3.75 -6.67 -21.32
C LEU A 126 5.16 -7.28 -21.29
N ARG A 127 5.31 -8.51 -21.80
CA ARG A 127 6.62 -9.19 -21.86
C ARG A 127 7.64 -8.39 -22.68
N LYS A 128 7.22 -7.87 -23.84
CA LYS A 128 8.06 -6.99 -24.66
C LYS A 128 8.45 -5.70 -23.94
N ALA A 129 7.50 -5.06 -23.24
CA ALA A 129 7.77 -3.83 -22.49
C ALA A 129 8.87 -4.02 -21.43
N ILE A 130 8.83 -5.16 -20.71
CA ILE A 130 9.86 -5.55 -19.73
C ILE A 130 11.23 -5.72 -20.39
N GLU A 131 11.28 -6.38 -21.56
CA GLU A 131 12.53 -6.59 -22.31
C GLU A 131 13.11 -5.29 -22.87
N THR A 132 12.25 -4.33 -23.26
CA THR A 132 12.66 -3.01 -23.75
C THR A 132 13.03 -2.03 -22.65
N GLY A 133 12.71 -2.33 -21.38
CA GLY A 133 13.20 -1.65 -20.19
C GLY A 133 14.71 -1.85 -20.07
N LYS A 134 15.45 -1.22 -20.98
CA LYS A 134 16.90 -1.30 -21.08
C LYS A 134 17.48 -0.96 -19.71
N LYS A 135 18.40 -1.81 -19.26
CA LYS A 135 19.46 -1.41 -18.33
C LYS A 135 20.08 -0.15 -18.94
N GLU A 136 19.73 1.02 -18.44
CA GLU A 136 20.63 2.16 -18.63
C GLU A 136 21.98 1.66 -18.13
N ARG A 137 22.98 1.67 -19.03
CA ARG A 137 24.34 1.42 -18.58
C ARG A 137 24.59 2.46 -17.51
N PHE A 138 24.95 2.01 -16.30
CA PHE A 138 25.48 2.93 -15.30
C PHE A 138 26.53 3.81 -15.98
N LEU A 139 26.49 5.12 -15.73
CA LEU A 139 27.45 6.05 -16.29
C LEU A 139 28.85 5.54 -15.94
N ASP A 140 29.75 5.56 -16.92
CA ASP A 140 31.14 5.18 -16.65
C ASP A 140 31.74 6.17 -15.63
N ILE A 141 32.57 5.67 -14.72
CA ILE A 141 33.22 6.51 -13.69
C ILE A 141 34.05 7.63 -14.34
N GLU A 142 34.71 7.32 -15.46
CA GLU A 142 35.54 8.27 -16.20
C GLU A 142 34.68 9.36 -16.86
N GLU A 143 33.52 8.98 -17.40
CA GLU A 143 32.55 9.91 -17.99
C GLU A 143 31.93 10.81 -16.91
N LEU A 144 31.56 10.26 -15.76
CA LEU A 144 31.05 11.01 -14.62
C LEU A 144 32.06 12.04 -14.10
N ALA A 145 33.33 11.63 -13.94
CA ALA A 145 34.39 12.52 -13.49
C ALA A 145 34.58 13.70 -14.46
N SER A 146 34.56 13.43 -15.78
CA SER A 146 34.72 14.48 -16.80
C SER A 146 33.60 15.52 -16.77
N LEU A 147 32.36 15.12 -16.48
CA LEU A 147 31.23 16.02 -16.37
C LEU A 147 31.31 16.92 -15.14
N ILE A 148 31.77 16.37 -14.00
CA ILE A 148 31.98 17.14 -12.76
C ILE A 148 33.05 18.21 -13.00
N ASP A 149 34.19 17.84 -13.57
CA ASP A 149 35.30 18.77 -13.85
C ASP A 149 34.90 19.89 -14.83
N THR A 150 33.98 19.61 -15.76
CA THR A 150 33.52 20.59 -16.76
C THR A 150 32.54 21.61 -16.17
N GLU A 151 31.73 21.24 -15.18
CA GLU A 151 30.77 22.14 -14.51
C GLU A 151 31.44 22.99 -13.40
N GLU A 152 32.58 22.57 -12.86
CA GLU A 152 33.36 23.32 -11.86
C GLU A 152 34.35 24.34 -12.47
N ALA A 153 34.45 24.42 -13.80
CA ALA A 153 35.35 25.32 -14.56
C ALA A 153 34.67 26.64 -14.98
#